data_AF-A0A4V0WNJ7-F1
#
_entry.id   AF-A0A4V0WNJ7-F1
#
_cell.length_a   1.000
_cell.length_b   1.000
_cell.length_c   1.000
_cell.angle_alpha   90.00
_cell.angle_beta   90.00
_cell.angle_gamma   90.00
#
_symmetry.space_group_name_H-M   'P 1'
#
loop_
_entity.id
_entity.type
_entity.pdbx_description
1 polymer ?
#
loop_
_entity_poly.entity_id
_entity_poly.type
_entity_poly.pdbx_seq_one_letter_code
_entity_poly.pdbx_strand_id
1 'polypeptide(L)'
;MTRQAPTAGTIHAERVQRMHEDDLHALCDATNAAILEGGGFGWLAPPPRETLERYFRGVLLVPERQMFVARLDDMIVGSAQLVRPPRNNEAQAMSATLMHFYIAPYARGLGLGRLLLNEVESCARSMGYQIINLDVRETQTDAVRLFRSSGFHHWGTHPSYARTDGRTVRGLFFTKRLQDDERIVPAHPQAASTPIPAAGHAPVTGHSLTLYPAIDLKDGTCVRLRRGEMDNATVYSDDPGAQARAWIDAGCGWLHVVDLNGAFAGRSANTEAIESIIANASVPVQLGGGLRDLDSIGKWLNAGISRVILGSIAVKNPELVREACRLFPGRVVAGIDARSGQVATEGWAETSEMKAVELGQRMQDAGVAAVIFTEISRDGMLTGIDIEQTADMANALSIPVIASGGVGNLEHLEALRAATARAPGIEGVIVGRALYDGRIDLGEALRVLS
;
A
#
# COMPACT_ATOMS: atom_id res chain seq x y z
N MET A 1 -34.43 -56.34 -1.52
CA MET A 1 -33.84 -55.19 -2.23
C MET A 1 -32.88 -54.49 -1.28
N THR A 2 -31.62 -54.90 -1.30
CA THR A 2 -30.56 -54.36 -0.47
C THR A 2 -30.20 -52.98 -0.99
N ARG A 3 -30.44 -51.92 -0.20
CA ARG A 3 -29.96 -50.57 -0.53
C ARG A 3 -28.44 -50.63 -0.57
N GLN A 4 -27.86 -50.48 -1.76
CA GLN A 4 -26.44 -50.20 -1.91
C GLN A 4 -26.10 -48.97 -1.04
N ALA A 5 -25.10 -49.10 -0.18
CA ALA A 5 -24.46 -47.96 0.45
C ALA A 5 -23.95 -47.04 -0.68
N PRO A 6 -24.14 -45.71 -0.58
CA PRO A 6 -23.63 -44.79 -1.59
C PRO A 6 -22.13 -45.02 -1.71
N THR A 7 -21.66 -45.33 -2.93
CA THR A 7 -20.24 -45.33 -3.27
C THR A 7 -19.65 -44.01 -2.80
N ALA A 8 -18.67 -44.06 -1.90
CA ALA A 8 -17.99 -42.87 -1.42
C ALA A 8 -17.43 -42.13 -2.64
N GLY A 9 -17.91 -40.92 -2.90
CA GLY A 9 -17.46 -40.11 -4.02
C GLY A 9 -15.95 -39.91 -3.98
N THR A 10 -15.32 -39.81 -5.14
CA THR A 10 -13.87 -39.62 -5.24
C THR A 10 -13.54 -38.20 -4.80
N ILE A 11 -12.79 -38.07 -3.70
CA ILE A 11 -12.36 -36.78 -3.17
C ILE A 11 -10.86 -36.58 -3.36
N HIS A 12 -10.46 -35.40 -3.83
CA HIS A 12 -9.05 -35.01 -3.88
C HIS A 12 -8.90 -33.48 -3.85
N ALA A 13 -7.67 -33.02 -3.67
CA ALA A 13 -7.31 -31.62 -3.82
C ALA A 13 -6.05 -31.50 -4.67
N GLU A 14 -5.95 -30.43 -5.46
CA GLU A 14 -4.84 -30.23 -6.39
C GLU A 14 -4.49 -28.75 -6.54
N ARG A 15 -3.24 -28.48 -6.92
CA ARG A 15 -2.82 -27.15 -7.39
C ARG A 15 -3.24 -26.96 -8.85
N VAL A 16 -3.92 -25.85 -9.12
CA VAL A 16 -4.41 -25.51 -10.46
C VAL A 16 -3.52 -24.45 -11.10
N GLN A 17 -3.03 -24.73 -12.30
CA GLN A 17 -2.28 -23.78 -13.13
C GLN A 17 -3.07 -23.29 -14.34
N ARG A 18 -4.09 -24.06 -14.75
CA ARG A 18 -4.97 -23.79 -15.88
C ARG A 18 -6.35 -24.32 -15.53
N MET A 19 -7.39 -23.68 -16.03
CA MET A 19 -8.76 -24.02 -15.69
C MET A 19 -9.61 -24.05 -16.97
N HIS A 20 -10.33 -25.15 -17.16
CA HIS A 20 -11.30 -25.32 -18.24
C HIS A 20 -12.59 -24.56 -17.90
N GLU A 21 -13.48 -24.35 -18.87
CA GLU A 21 -14.72 -23.60 -18.64
C GLU A 21 -15.65 -24.29 -17.65
N ASP A 22 -15.81 -25.61 -17.74
CA ASP A 22 -16.64 -26.39 -16.80
C ASP A 22 -16.12 -26.29 -15.36
N ASP A 23 -14.80 -26.32 -15.18
CA ASP A 23 -14.14 -26.14 -13.89
C ASP A 23 -14.39 -24.73 -13.33
N LEU A 24 -14.27 -23.72 -14.19
CA LEU A 24 -14.52 -22.34 -13.80
C LEU A 24 -15.97 -22.14 -13.38
N HIS A 25 -16.91 -22.74 -14.10
CA HIS A 25 -18.32 -22.69 -13.77
C HIS A 25 -18.61 -23.36 -12.42
N ALA A 26 -18.12 -24.59 -12.20
CA ALA A 26 -18.27 -25.31 -10.93
C ALA A 26 -17.66 -24.52 -9.76
N LEU A 27 -16.47 -23.95 -9.96
CA LEU A 27 -15.81 -23.12 -8.96
C LEU A 27 -16.63 -21.87 -8.60
N CYS A 28 -17.22 -21.19 -9.59
CA CYS A 28 -18.08 -20.03 -9.34
C CYS A 28 -19.33 -20.42 -8.54
N ASP A 29 -19.95 -21.56 -8.86
CA ASP A 29 -21.13 -22.04 -8.16
C ASP A 29 -20.80 -22.44 -6.71
N ALA A 30 -19.68 -23.13 -6.49
CA ALA A 30 -19.15 -23.44 -5.16
C ALA A 30 -18.82 -22.16 -4.35
N THR A 31 -18.24 -21.16 -5.00
CA THR A 31 -17.91 -19.86 -4.39
C THR A 31 -19.17 -19.11 -3.95
N ASN A 32 -20.18 -19.02 -4.81
CA ASN A 32 -21.46 -18.40 -4.51
C ASN A 32 -22.12 -19.04 -3.29
N ALA A 33 -22.18 -20.37 -3.27
CA ALA A 33 -22.74 -21.12 -2.15
C ALA A 33 -21.97 -20.84 -0.84
N ALA A 34 -20.63 -20.73 -0.91
CA ALA A 34 -19.82 -20.40 0.25
C ALA A 34 -20.05 -18.97 0.75
N ILE A 35 -20.15 -17.98 -0.14
CA ILE A 35 -20.37 -16.57 0.24
C ILE A 35 -21.73 -16.40 0.93
N LEU A 36 -22.79 -17.02 0.40
CA LEU A 36 -24.14 -16.96 1.00
C LEU A 36 -24.18 -17.51 2.43
N GLU A 37 -23.31 -18.45 2.74
CA GLU A 37 -23.14 -19.07 4.06
C GLU A 37 -22.07 -18.38 4.93
N GLY A 38 -21.64 -17.18 4.55
CA GLY A 38 -20.66 -16.40 5.31
C GLY A 38 -19.21 -16.91 5.21
N GLY A 39 -18.91 -17.71 4.19
CA GLY A 39 -17.58 -18.26 3.90
C GLY A 39 -16.51 -17.21 3.62
N GLY A 40 -15.24 -17.63 3.73
CA GLY A 40 -14.03 -16.80 3.78
C GLY A 40 -13.63 -16.09 2.48
N PHE A 41 -14.54 -15.30 1.92
CA PHE A 41 -14.23 -14.29 0.90
C PHE A 41 -14.38 -12.87 1.46
N GLY A 42 -13.79 -11.91 0.75
CA GLY A 42 -14.01 -10.48 0.98
C GLY A 42 -15.41 -10.01 0.59
N TRP A 43 -16.19 -10.83 -0.12
CA TRP A 43 -17.59 -10.55 -0.46
C TRP A 43 -18.53 -11.00 0.65
N LEU A 44 -19.47 -10.11 0.99
CA LEU A 44 -20.59 -10.40 1.90
C LEU A 44 -21.82 -10.93 1.15
N ALA A 45 -21.93 -10.59 -0.13
CA ALA A 45 -22.97 -11.06 -1.04
C ALA A 45 -22.33 -11.55 -2.34
N PRO A 46 -22.83 -12.62 -2.97
CA PRO A 46 -22.31 -13.11 -4.23
C PRO A 46 -22.28 -12.01 -5.30
N PRO A 47 -21.13 -11.70 -5.91
CA PRO A 47 -21.10 -10.78 -7.05
C PRO A 47 -21.67 -11.46 -8.30
N PRO A 48 -21.92 -10.69 -9.39
CA PRO A 48 -22.34 -11.28 -10.66
C PRO A 48 -21.37 -12.37 -11.14
N ARG A 49 -21.89 -13.42 -11.80
CA ARG A 49 -21.09 -14.59 -12.23
C ARG A 49 -19.85 -14.19 -13.03
N GLU A 50 -20.00 -13.27 -13.99
CA GLU A 50 -18.90 -12.74 -14.80
C GLU A 50 -17.78 -12.11 -13.96
N THR A 51 -18.13 -11.47 -12.83
CA THR A 51 -17.16 -10.91 -11.88
C THR A 51 -16.35 -12.02 -11.20
N LEU A 52 -16.98 -13.12 -10.78
CA LEU A 52 -16.27 -14.27 -10.22
C LEU A 52 -15.37 -14.95 -11.25
N GLU A 53 -15.88 -15.14 -12.48
CA GLU A 53 -15.13 -15.76 -13.56
C GLU A 53 -13.86 -14.95 -13.88
N ARG A 54 -14.01 -13.62 -14.01
CA ARG A 54 -12.88 -12.71 -14.22
C ARG A 54 -11.91 -12.73 -13.03
N TYR A 55 -12.42 -12.77 -11.81
CA TYR A 55 -11.59 -12.86 -10.61
C TYR A 55 -10.71 -14.12 -10.63
N PHE A 56 -11.29 -15.30 -10.85
CA PHE A 56 -10.53 -16.56 -10.85
C PHE A 56 -9.56 -16.66 -12.03
N ARG A 57 -9.94 -16.18 -13.22
CA ARG A 57 -9.01 -16.05 -14.34
C ARG A 57 -7.84 -15.14 -14.00
N GLY A 58 -8.10 -14.02 -13.32
CA GLY A 58 -7.07 -13.09 -12.83
C GLY A 58 -6.14 -13.74 -11.81
N VAL A 59 -6.68 -14.49 -10.84
CA VAL A 59 -5.87 -15.18 -9.81
C VAL A 59 -4.85 -16.13 -10.45
N LEU A 60 -5.22 -16.88 -11.48
CA LEU A 60 -4.31 -17.79 -12.19
C LEU A 60 -3.17 -17.07 -12.95
N LEU A 61 -3.32 -15.77 -13.23
CA LEU A 61 -2.32 -14.97 -13.94
C LEU A 61 -1.32 -14.28 -13.00
N VAL A 62 -1.59 -14.22 -11.69
CA VAL A 62 -0.72 -13.54 -10.71
C VAL A 62 0.41 -14.48 -10.25
N PRO A 63 1.68 -14.20 -10.57
CA PRO A 63 2.80 -15.09 -10.24
C PRO A 63 2.97 -15.35 -8.74
N GLU A 64 2.64 -14.36 -7.90
CA GLU A 64 2.73 -14.44 -6.44
C GLU A 64 1.60 -15.26 -5.80
N ARG A 65 0.60 -15.74 -6.57
CA ARG A 65 -0.51 -16.53 -6.07
C ARG A 65 -0.45 -17.96 -6.59
N GLN A 66 -0.62 -18.93 -5.70
CA GLN A 66 -0.84 -20.32 -6.06
C GLN A 66 -2.28 -20.67 -5.72
N MET A 67 -3.01 -21.24 -6.68
CA MET A 67 -4.42 -21.60 -6.52
C MET A 67 -4.58 -23.11 -6.36
N PHE A 68 -5.46 -23.50 -5.46
CA PHE A 68 -5.76 -24.89 -5.15
C PHE A 68 -7.26 -25.10 -5.17
N VAL A 69 -7.69 -26.28 -5.61
CA VAL A 69 -9.11 -26.65 -5.64
C VAL A 69 -9.32 -27.98 -4.93
N ALA A 70 -10.49 -28.14 -4.33
CA ALA A 70 -10.96 -29.41 -3.78
C ALA A 70 -12.05 -29.96 -4.71
N ARG A 71 -11.94 -31.23 -5.09
CA ARG A 71 -12.89 -31.90 -5.98
C ARG A 71 -13.65 -33.01 -5.29
N LEU A 72 -14.93 -33.11 -5.62
CA LEU A 72 -15.81 -34.22 -5.29
C LEU A 72 -16.40 -34.76 -6.59
N ASP A 73 -16.10 -36.02 -6.93
CA ASP A 73 -16.52 -36.65 -8.18
C ASP A 73 -16.16 -35.78 -9.40
N ASP A 74 -14.90 -35.35 -9.45
CA ASP A 74 -14.30 -34.45 -10.44
C ASP A 74 -14.89 -33.03 -10.52
N MET A 75 -15.90 -32.70 -9.74
CA MET A 75 -16.44 -31.34 -9.67
C MET A 75 -15.72 -30.49 -8.63
N ILE A 76 -15.35 -29.26 -8.96
CA ILE A 76 -14.75 -28.32 -7.99
C ILE A 76 -15.81 -27.88 -6.97
N VAL A 77 -15.52 -28.12 -5.70
CA VAL A 77 -16.41 -27.82 -4.56
C VAL A 77 -15.74 -26.98 -3.47
N GLY A 78 -14.51 -26.52 -3.70
CA GLY A 78 -13.79 -25.68 -2.77
C GLY A 78 -12.50 -25.13 -3.39
N SER A 79 -11.95 -24.09 -2.77
CA SER A 79 -10.73 -23.45 -3.24
C SER A 79 -9.94 -22.86 -2.08
N ALA A 80 -8.64 -22.67 -2.32
CA ALA A 80 -7.71 -21.97 -1.44
C ALA A 80 -6.64 -21.26 -2.28
N GLN A 81 -6.03 -20.22 -1.71
CA GLN A 81 -4.89 -19.53 -2.32
C GLN A 81 -3.73 -19.46 -1.33
N LEU A 82 -2.53 -19.76 -1.80
CA LEU A 82 -1.28 -19.45 -1.10
C LEU A 82 -0.66 -18.21 -1.75
N VAL A 83 -0.50 -17.16 -0.97
CA VAL A 83 -0.01 -15.86 -1.43
C VAL A 83 1.40 -15.66 -0.90
N ARG A 84 2.33 -15.43 -1.83
CA ARG A 84 3.72 -15.06 -1.54
C ARG A 84 3.81 -13.56 -1.22
N PRO A 85 4.68 -13.14 -0.28
CA PRO A 85 5.02 -11.73 -0.11
C PRO A 85 5.60 -11.12 -1.41
N PRO A 86 5.32 -9.86 -1.72
CA PRO A 86 5.91 -9.18 -2.88
C PRO A 86 7.43 -9.34 -2.93
N ARG A 87 8.02 -9.40 -4.13
CA ARG A 87 9.48 -9.66 -4.31
C ARG A 87 10.38 -8.67 -3.58
N ASN A 88 9.90 -7.45 -3.34
CA ASN A 88 10.59 -6.39 -2.60
C ASN A 88 10.42 -6.47 -1.07
N ASN A 89 9.74 -7.50 -0.54
CA ASN A 89 9.54 -7.72 0.89
C ASN A 89 10.42 -8.87 1.39
N GLU A 90 11.73 -8.64 1.36
CA GLU A 90 12.75 -9.63 1.77
C GLU A 90 12.64 -10.01 3.24
N ALA A 91 12.26 -9.07 4.11
CA ALA A 91 12.10 -9.28 5.55
C ALA A 91 11.05 -10.37 5.88
N GLN A 92 10.06 -10.57 5.01
CA GLN A 92 8.99 -11.56 5.19
C GLN A 92 9.09 -12.73 4.22
N ALA A 93 10.18 -12.86 3.44
CA ALA A 93 10.34 -13.87 2.39
C ALA A 93 10.20 -15.32 2.89
N MET A 94 10.41 -15.56 4.19
CA MET A 94 10.24 -16.87 4.83
C MET A 94 8.78 -17.29 5.05
N SER A 95 7.81 -16.40 4.84
CA SER A 95 6.40 -16.62 5.15
C SER A 95 5.51 -16.55 3.91
N ALA A 96 4.38 -17.25 3.95
CA ALA A 96 3.30 -17.15 2.97
C ALA A 96 1.95 -17.04 3.68
N THR A 97 0.95 -16.51 2.98
CA THR A 97 -0.40 -16.29 3.55
C THR A 97 -1.41 -17.20 2.87
N LEU A 98 -2.15 -17.98 3.66
CA LEU A 98 -3.31 -18.74 3.18
C LEU A 98 -4.54 -17.82 3.16
N MET A 99 -5.16 -17.70 1.99
CA MET A 99 -6.35 -16.86 1.76
C MET A 99 -7.43 -17.63 1.01
N HIS A 100 -8.65 -17.08 1.03
CA HIS A 100 -9.79 -17.59 0.23
C HIS A 100 -10.02 -19.09 0.37
N PHE A 101 -9.84 -19.60 1.60
CA PHE A 101 -9.98 -21.00 1.93
C PHE A 101 -11.44 -21.33 2.26
N TYR A 102 -12.08 -22.19 1.48
CA TYR A 102 -13.44 -22.64 1.75
C TYR A 102 -13.75 -23.99 1.09
N ILE A 103 -14.75 -24.67 1.65
CA ILE A 103 -15.48 -25.78 1.02
C ILE A 103 -16.95 -25.36 0.95
N ALA A 104 -17.57 -25.58 -0.20
CA ALA A 104 -18.98 -25.30 -0.43
C ALA A 104 -19.84 -26.01 0.63
N PRO A 105 -20.91 -25.38 1.15
CA PRO A 105 -21.71 -25.91 2.26
C PRO A 105 -22.16 -27.36 2.06
N TYR A 106 -22.61 -27.70 0.85
CA TYR A 106 -23.10 -29.03 0.49
C TYR A 106 -22.00 -30.12 0.43
N ALA A 107 -20.72 -29.73 0.44
CA ALA A 107 -19.57 -30.65 0.39
C ALA A 107 -18.77 -30.69 1.71
N ARG A 108 -19.22 -29.98 2.76
CA ARG A 108 -18.57 -30.00 4.08
C ARG A 108 -18.78 -31.36 4.77
N GLY A 109 -17.89 -31.70 5.70
CA GLY A 109 -17.95 -32.96 6.46
C GLY A 109 -17.34 -34.18 5.77
N LEU A 110 -16.91 -34.05 4.51
CA LEU A 110 -16.30 -35.14 3.72
C LEU A 110 -14.76 -35.19 3.82
N GLY A 111 -14.13 -34.34 4.64
CA GLY A 111 -12.67 -34.28 4.79
C GLY A 111 -11.94 -33.44 3.72
N LEU A 112 -12.65 -32.91 2.72
CA LEU A 112 -12.09 -32.07 1.65
C LEU A 112 -11.28 -30.86 2.15
N GLY A 113 -11.72 -30.21 3.23
CA GLY A 113 -10.97 -29.08 3.82
C GLY A 113 -9.59 -29.49 4.33
N ARG A 114 -9.46 -30.67 4.93
CA ARG A 114 -8.16 -31.20 5.40
C ARG A 114 -7.26 -31.54 4.22
N LEU A 115 -7.81 -32.16 3.17
CA LEU A 115 -7.07 -32.47 1.93
C LEU A 115 -6.54 -31.20 1.27
N LEU A 116 -7.40 -30.19 1.12
CA LEU A 116 -7.04 -28.91 0.53
C LEU A 116 -5.95 -28.19 1.33
N LEU A 117 -6.07 -28.16 2.65
CA LEU A 117 -5.06 -27.54 3.52
C LEU A 117 -3.71 -28.27 3.44
N ASN A 118 -3.72 -29.60 3.42
CA ASN A 118 -2.50 -30.39 3.28
C ASN A 118 -1.78 -30.11 1.95
N GLU A 119 -2.53 -29.97 0.86
CA GLU A 119 -1.95 -29.65 -0.45
C GLU A 119 -1.30 -28.25 -0.46
N VAL A 120 -1.96 -27.27 0.15
CA VAL A 120 -1.39 -25.92 0.33
C VAL A 120 -0.10 -25.98 1.15
N GLU A 121 -0.10 -26.68 2.29
CA GLU A 121 1.09 -26.81 3.14
C GLU A 121 2.24 -27.55 2.44
N SER A 122 1.93 -28.58 1.67
CA SER A 122 2.91 -29.34 0.88
C SER A 122 3.59 -28.42 -0.15
N CYS A 123 2.78 -27.66 -0.89
CA CYS A 123 3.30 -26.67 -1.84
C CYS A 123 4.14 -25.60 -1.12
N ALA A 124 3.68 -25.07 0.00
CA ALA A 124 4.42 -24.07 0.77
C ALA A 124 5.80 -24.57 1.21
N ARG A 125 5.88 -25.82 1.71
CA ARG A 125 7.14 -26.49 2.05
C ARG A 125 8.06 -26.63 0.84
N SER A 126 7.51 -27.07 -0.30
CA SER A 126 8.30 -27.25 -1.54
C SER A 126 8.88 -25.95 -2.08
N MET A 127 8.24 -24.82 -1.78
CA MET A 127 8.69 -23.48 -2.16
C MET A 127 9.66 -22.85 -1.15
N GLY A 128 9.99 -23.56 -0.07
CA GLY A 128 10.94 -23.09 0.96
C GLY A 128 10.34 -22.15 2.00
N TYR A 129 9.02 -21.99 2.06
CA TYR A 129 8.41 -21.22 3.14
C TYR A 129 8.50 -21.98 4.45
N GLN A 130 8.76 -21.23 5.52
CA GLN A 130 8.88 -21.75 6.87
C GLN A 130 7.60 -21.55 7.69
N ILE A 131 6.78 -20.55 7.32
CA ILE A 131 5.60 -20.13 8.06
C ILE A 131 4.41 -19.94 7.12
N ILE A 132 3.22 -20.40 7.53
CA ILE A 132 1.95 -20.00 6.93
C ILE A 132 1.16 -19.15 7.92
N ASN A 133 0.75 -17.97 7.48
CA ASN A 133 -0.16 -17.10 8.20
C ASN A 133 -1.56 -17.18 7.59
N LEU A 134 -2.59 -16.99 8.41
CA LEU A 134 -3.96 -16.82 7.93
C LEU A 134 -4.77 -15.99 8.91
N ASP A 135 -5.84 -15.41 8.41
CA ASP A 135 -6.85 -14.72 9.18
C ASP A 135 -8.25 -15.23 8.80
N VAL A 136 -9.14 -15.28 9.79
CA VAL A 136 -10.50 -15.82 9.62
C VAL A 136 -11.46 -15.07 10.54
N ARG A 137 -12.67 -14.77 10.05
CA ARG A 137 -13.74 -14.19 10.90
C ARG A 137 -14.07 -15.17 12.02
N GLU A 138 -14.25 -14.67 13.24
CA GLU A 138 -14.60 -15.53 14.39
C GLU A 138 -15.90 -16.33 14.19
N THR A 139 -16.79 -15.83 13.33
CA THR A 139 -18.06 -16.48 12.97
C THR A 139 -17.88 -17.73 12.11
N GLN A 140 -16.73 -17.92 11.45
CA GLN A 140 -16.44 -19.08 10.62
C GLN A 140 -15.91 -20.25 11.47
N THR A 141 -16.75 -20.74 12.38
CA THR A 141 -16.38 -21.70 13.43
C THR A 141 -15.79 -23.02 12.89
N ASP A 142 -16.26 -23.51 11.75
CA ASP A 142 -15.73 -24.74 11.12
C ASP A 142 -14.30 -24.56 10.61
N ALA A 143 -14.01 -23.43 9.95
CA ALA A 143 -12.66 -23.11 9.50
C ALA A 143 -11.72 -22.94 10.70
N VAL A 144 -12.16 -22.24 11.75
CA VAL A 144 -11.41 -22.08 13.01
C VAL A 144 -11.07 -23.44 13.64
N ARG A 145 -12.03 -24.37 13.69
CA ARG A 145 -11.81 -25.74 14.19
C ARG A 145 -10.81 -26.52 13.32
N LEU A 146 -10.93 -26.40 12.00
CA LEU A 146 -10.00 -27.03 11.06
C LEU A 146 -8.57 -26.51 11.27
N PHE A 147 -8.35 -25.20 11.32
CA PHE A 147 -7.00 -24.63 11.48
C PHE A 147 -6.37 -25.05 12.80
N ARG A 148 -7.10 -24.97 13.92
CA ARG A 148 -6.61 -25.41 15.24
C ARG A 148 -6.22 -26.89 15.25
N SER A 149 -7.10 -27.76 14.74
CA SER A 149 -6.83 -29.21 14.65
C SER A 149 -5.77 -29.58 13.61
N SER A 150 -5.36 -28.62 12.76
CA SER A 150 -4.28 -28.76 11.77
C SER A 150 -2.97 -28.17 12.26
N GLY A 151 -2.86 -27.78 13.53
CA GLY A 151 -1.62 -27.27 14.12
C GLY A 151 -1.36 -25.78 13.89
N PHE A 152 -2.35 -25.01 13.44
CA PHE A 152 -2.26 -23.55 13.45
C PHE A 152 -2.48 -23.02 14.86
N HIS A 153 -1.59 -22.14 15.30
CA HIS A 153 -1.67 -21.45 16.57
C HIS A 153 -2.35 -20.09 16.40
N HIS A 154 -3.38 -19.83 17.22
CA HIS A 154 -4.04 -18.53 17.30
C HIS A 154 -3.20 -17.58 18.15
N TRP A 155 -2.68 -16.50 17.56
CA TRP A 155 -1.78 -15.57 18.25
C TRP A 155 -2.40 -14.18 18.49
N GLY A 156 -3.47 -13.82 17.77
CA GLY A 156 -4.05 -12.48 17.85
C GLY A 156 -5.51 -12.42 17.43
N THR A 157 -6.25 -11.48 18.04
CA THR A 157 -7.64 -11.18 17.68
C THR A 157 -7.77 -9.71 17.35
N HIS A 158 -8.16 -9.40 16.11
CA HIS A 158 -8.50 -8.03 15.70
C HIS A 158 -9.95 -7.73 16.08
N PRO A 159 -10.23 -6.75 16.96
CA PRO A 159 -11.57 -6.53 17.50
C PRO A 159 -12.58 -6.00 16.47
N SER A 160 -12.09 -5.29 15.45
CA SER A 160 -12.94 -4.65 14.41
C SER A 160 -12.59 -5.10 12.99
N TYR A 161 -12.57 -6.41 12.75
CA TYR A 161 -11.97 -6.98 11.54
C TYR A 161 -12.88 -6.94 10.31
N ALA A 162 -14.17 -7.26 10.47
CA ALA A 162 -15.13 -7.26 9.36
C ALA A 162 -16.49 -6.73 9.83
N ARG A 163 -17.30 -6.24 8.89
CA ARG A 163 -18.71 -5.89 9.14
C ARG A 163 -19.61 -6.87 8.41
N THR A 164 -20.40 -7.65 9.13
CA THR A 164 -21.38 -8.60 8.57
C THR A 164 -22.75 -8.27 9.15
N ASP A 165 -23.79 -8.15 8.32
CA ASP A 165 -25.16 -7.83 8.75
C ASP A 165 -25.24 -6.59 9.67
N GLY A 166 -24.45 -5.56 9.34
CA GLY A 166 -24.38 -4.32 10.12
C GLY A 166 -23.65 -4.43 11.46
N ARG A 167 -23.10 -5.60 11.83
CA ARG A 167 -22.34 -5.82 13.06
C ARG A 167 -20.86 -5.99 12.78
N THR A 168 -20.05 -5.43 13.68
CA THR A 168 -18.61 -5.67 13.70
C THR A 168 -18.33 -7.08 14.21
N VAL A 169 -17.47 -7.80 13.50
CA VAL A 169 -17.04 -9.17 13.79
C VAL A 169 -15.54 -9.19 13.97
N ARG A 170 -15.05 -9.94 14.97
CA ARG A 170 -13.62 -10.07 15.24
C ARG A 170 -12.94 -10.98 14.23
N GLY A 171 -11.67 -10.70 13.97
CA GLY A 171 -10.79 -11.49 13.10
C GLY A 171 -9.79 -12.26 13.94
N LEU A 172 -9.69 -13.55 13.72
CA LEU A 172 -8.76 -14.42 14.41
C LEU A 172 -7.56 -14.66 13.51
N PHE A 173 -6.36 -14.35 14.02
CA PHE A 173 -5.09 -14.49 13.32
C PHE A 173 -4.38 -15.73 13.79
N PHE A 174 -3.96 -16.53 12.82
CA PHE A 174 -3.32 -17.81 13.03
C PHE A 174 -1.98 -17.86 12.32
N THR A 175 -1.06 -18.65 12.87
CA THR A 175 0.22 -18.96 12.27
C THR A 175 0.54 -20.44 12.45
N LYS A 176 1.21 -21.04 11.47
CA LYS A 176 1.74 -22.40 11.56
C LYS A 176 3.16 -22.44 11.04
N ARG A 177 4.04 -23.08 11.80
CA ARG A 177 5.37 -23.45 11.33
C ARG A 177 5.29 -24.69 10.46
N LEU A 178 5.99 -24.66 9.34
CA LEU A 178 6.08 -25.79 8.43
C LEU A 178 7.30 -26.67 8.69
N GLN A 179 8.30 -26.14 9.40
CA GLN A 179 9.57 -26.76 9.73
C GLN A 179 9.98 -26.39 11.17
N ASP A 180 10.75 -27.27 11.82
CA ASP A 180 11.37 -26.99 13.11
C ASP A 180 12.70 -26.23 12.88
N ASP A 181 12.62 -24.90 12.81
CA ASP A 181 13.80 -24.02 12.77
C ASP A 181 13.87 -23.23 14.08
N GLU A 182 14.96 -23.41 14.83
CA GLU A 182 15.20 -22.78 16.14
C GLU A 182 15.31 -21.25 16.05
N ARG A 183 15.58 -20.70 14.85
CA ARG A 183 15.61 -19.24 14.61
C ARG A 183 14.22 -18.63 14.55
N ILE A 184 13.18 -19.45 14.36
CA ILE A 184 11.80 -18.98 14.41
C ILE A 184 11.42 -18.89 15.89
N VAL A 185 11.00 -17.71 16.33
CA VAL A 185 10.56 -17.47 17.73
C VAL A 185 9.18 -18.09 17.96
N PRO A 186 8.97 -18.92 19.00
CA PRO A 186 7.70 -19.62 19.25
C PRO A 186 6.54 -18.63 19.33
N ALA A 187 5.40 -18.97 18.73
CA ALA A 187 4.17 -18.25 19.01
C ALA A 187 3.87 -18.44 20.50
N HIS A 188 4.11 -17.41 21.30
CA HIS A 188 4.11 -17.50 22.76
C HIS A 188 2.78 -18.07 23.27
N PRO A 189 2.78 -19.21 24.00
CA PRO A 189 1.65 -19.57 24.82
C PRO A 189 1.69 -18.68 26.07
N GLN A 190 0.69 -17.79 26.22
CA GLN A 190 0.36 -17.04 27.44
C GLN A 190 1.52 -16.87 28.43
N ALA A 191 2.51 -16.06 28.09
CA ALA A 191 3.45 -15.58 29.09
C ALA A 191 2.69 -14.61 29.98
N ALA A 192 2.49 -15.00 31.25
CA ALA A 192 2.05 -14.12 32.31
C ALA A 192 2.83 -12.80 32.21
N SER A 193 2.09 -11.70 32.27
CA SER A 193 2.58 -10.33 32.29
C SER A 193 3.78 -10.21 33.22
N THR A 194 4.99 -10.27 32.66
CA THR A 194 6.18 -9.88 33.39
C THR A 194 6.21 -8.36 33.33
N PRO A 195 6.11 -7.64 34.46
CA PRO A 195 5.99 -6.20 34.45
C PRO A 195 7.27 -5.60 33.87
N ILE A 196 7.12 -4.82 32.81
CA ILE A 196 8.16 -3.89 32.38
C ILE A 196 8.30 -2.85 33.51
N PRO A 197 9.51 -2.52 33.98
CA PRO A 197 9.69 -1.60 35.10
C PRO A 197 9.02 -0.26 34.78
N ALA A 198 8.16 0.20 35.69
CA ALA A 198 7.43 1.45 35.56
C ALA A 198 8.41 2.64 35.61
N ALA A 199 8.77 3.16 34.43
CA ALA A 199 9.14 4.55 34.27
C ALA A 199 7.87 5.34 33.90
N GLY A 200 7.74 6.54 34.47
CA GLY A 200 6.50 7.31 34.57
C GLY A 200 5.70 7.48 33.27
N HIS A 201 4.38 7.51 33.44
CA HIS A 201 3.40 7.60 32.37
C HIS A 201 3.48 8.91 31.58
N ALA A 202 3.51 8.79 30.26
CA ALA A 202 2.67 9.58 29.33
C ALA A 202 2.34 8.70 28.10
N PRO A 203 1.15 8.83 27.50
CA PRO A 203 0.55 7.83 26.61
C PRO A 203 1.21 7.81 25.22
N VAL A 204 1.50 6.64 24.67
CA VAL A 204 1.93 6.48 23.26
C VAL A 204 0.75 6.01 22.42
N THR A 205 0.06 6.97 21.80
CA THR A 205 -0.59 6.80 20.50
C THR A 205 0.30 7.53 19.48
N GLY A 206 0.69 6.88 18.38
CA GLY A 206 1.53 7.56 17.39
C GLY A 206 1.43 6.92 16.00
N HIS A 207 0.50 7.42 15.18
CA HIS A 207 0.60 7.32 13.74
C HIS A 207 1.77 8.23 13.32
N SER A 208 2.92 7.63 13.00
CA SER A 208 4.11 8.40 12.61
C SER A 208 3.94 8.92 11.18
N LEU A 209 4.16 10.22 11.01
CA LEU A 209 4.13 10.91 9.73
C LEU A 209 5.55 11.03 9.17
N THR A 210 5.73 10.72 7.89
CA THR A 210 7.01 10.92 7.22
C THR A 210 7.22 12.39 6.86
N LEU A 211 8.32 12.99 7.32
CA LEU A 211 8.76 14.31 6.86
C LEU A 211 9.58 14.14 5.58
N TYR A 212 9.17 14.85 4.51
CA TYR A 212 9.87 14.93 3.24
C TYR A 212 10.51 16.32 3.11
N PRO A 213 11.82 16.49 3.40
CA PRO A 213 12.49 17.76 3.18
C PRO A 213 12.56 18.03 1.67
N ALA A 214 12.12 19.21 1.25
CA ALA A 214 12.09 19.59 -0.16
C ALA A 214 13.42 20.20 -0.63
N ILE A 215 13.88 19.79 -1.80
CA ILE A 215 14.99 20.39 -2.54
C ILE A 215 14.46 20.78 -3.91
N ASP A 216 14.26 22.08 -4.14
CA ASP A 216 13.93 22.57 -5.47
C ASP A 216 15.21 22.94 -6.20
N LEU A 217 15.34 22.48 -7.45
CA LEU A 217 16.53 22.69 -8.27
C LEU A 217 16.25 23.74 -9.34
N LYS A 218 17.09 24.79 -9.37
CA LYS A 218 17.14 25.78 -10.44
C LYS A 218 18.58 26.09 -10.81
N ASP A 219 18.88 25.99 -12.10
CA ASP A 219 20.18 26.28 -12.70
C ASP A 219 21.35 25.58 -11.99
N GLY A 220 21.14 24.30 -11.60
CA GLY A 220 22.10 23.45 -10.90
C GLY A 220 22.14 23.62 -9.37
N THR A 221 21.37 24.57 -8.81
CA THR A 221 21.44 24.96 -7.39
C THR A 221 20.15 24.68 -6.63
N CYS A 222 20.25 24.54 -5.30
CA CYS A 222 19.11 24.43 -4.39
C CYS A 222 18.51 25.81 -4.16
N VAL A 223 17.24 25.98 -4.53
CA VAL A 223 16.52 27.24 -4.42
C VAL A 223 15.20 27.09 -3.69
N ARG A 224 14.56 28.22 -3.40
CA ARG A 224 13.11 28.27 -3.17
C ARG A 224 12.48 29.40 -3.96
N LEU A 225 11.36 29.13 -4.62
CA LEU A 225 10.57 30.14 -5.30
C LEU A 225 9.68 30.88 -4.30
N ARG A 226 9.56 32.19 -4.44
CA ARG A 226 8.52 32.95 -3.75
C ARG A 226 7.22 32.84 -4.55
N ARG A 227 6.19 32.18 -3.99
CA ARG A 227 4.88 31.97 -4.64
C ARG A 227 4.94 31.25 -6.01
N GLY A 228 5.96 30.43 -6.24
CA GLY A 228 6.15 29.74 -7.53
C GLY A 228 6.68 30.61 -8.67
N GLU A 229 7.09 31.87 -8.41
CA GLU A 229 7.63 32.77 -9.42
C GLU A 229 9.11 32.46 -9.71
N MET A 230 9.42 32.00 -10.93
CA MET A 230 10.79 31.60 -11.35
C MET A 230 11.81 32.73 -11.27
N ASP A 231 11.38 33.98 -11.51
CA ASP A 231 12.23 35.17 -11.48
C ASP A 231 12.56 35.62 -10.05
N ASN A 232 11.92 35.00 -9.04
CA ASN A 232 12.04 35.37 -7.62
C ASN A 232 12.48 34.16 -6.79
N ALA A 233 13.69 33.67 -7.08
CA ALA A 233 14.31 32.54 -6.43
C ALA A 233 15.40 32.97 -5.43
N THR A 234 15.34 32.44 -4.21
CA THR A 234 16.45 32.52 -3.24
C THR A 234 17.30 31.27 -3.39
N VAL A 235 18.61 31.43 -3.59
CA VAL A 235 19.58 30.32 -3.57
C VAL A 235 19.96 30.02 -2.12
N TYR A 236 19.80 28.77 -1.69
CA TYR A 236 20.16 28.32 -0.34
C TYR A 236 21.44 27.47 -0.32
N SER A 237 21.72 26.75 -1.41
CA SER A 237 22.94 25.96 -1.54
C SER A 237 23.29 25.78 -3.02
N ASP A 238 24.57 25.83 -3.34
CA ASP A 238 25.15 25.53 -4.65
C ASP A 238 25.63 24.08 -4.79
N ASP A 239 25.53 23.28 -3.72
CA ASP A 239 25.86 21.84 -3.71
C ASP A 239 24.63 21.00 -3.31
N PRO A 240 23.83 20.56 -4.30
CA PRO A 240 22.67 19.69 -4.06
C PRO A 240 23.00 18.37 -3.37
N GLY A 241 24.17 17.79 -3.65
CA GLY A 241 24.62 16.56 -3.01
C GLY A 241 24.89 16.77 -1.52
N ALA A 242 25.57 17.87 -1.15
CA ALA A 242 25.76 18.25 0.25
C ALA A 242 24.44 18.54 0.95
N GLN A 243 23.51 19.23 0.28
CA GLN A 243 22.21 19.52 0.86
C GLN A 243 21.41 18.23 1.15
N ALA A 244 21.46 17.25 0.24
CA ALA A 244 20.87 15.93 0.45
C ALA A 244 21.49 15.21 1.66
N ARG A 245 22.83 15.15 1.76
CA ARG A 245 23.53 14.57 2.91
C ARG A 245 23.12 15.25 4.22
N ALA A 246 23.08 16.58 4.23
CA ALA A 246 22.72 17.33 5.43
C ALA A 246 21.33 16.97 5.98
N TRP A 247 20.33 16.75 5.10
CA TRP A 247 19.01 16.31 5.52
C TRP A 247 18.99 14.86 6.03
N ILE A 248 19.76 13.99 5.39
CA ILE A 248 19.88 12.58 5.79
C ILE A 248 20.57 12.46 7.14
N ASP A 249 21.71 13.13 7.33
CA ASP A 249 22.49 13.13 8.57
C ASP A 249 21.69 13.71 9.74
N ALA A 250 20.73 14.61 9.44
CA ALA A 250 19.79 15.15 10.41
C ALA A 250 18.59 14.23 10.71
N GLY A 251 18.49 13.06 10.08
CA GLY A 251 17.51 12.01 10.40
C GLY A 251 16.33 11.90 9.44
N CYS A 252 16.32 12.60 8.30
CA CYS A 252 15.24 12.47 7.33
C CYS A 252 15.30 11.12 6.60
N GLY A 253 14.19 10.38 6.59
CA GLY A 253 14.07 9.08 5.94
C GLY A 253 13.70 9.10 4.45
N TRP A 254 13.45 10.28 3.89
CA TRP A 254 13.11 10.50 2.48
C TRP A 254 13.65 11.84 2.01
N LEU A 255 13.80 12.02 0.70
CA LEU A 255 14.05 13.33 0.07
C LEU A 255 12.99 13.62 -1.01
N HIS A 256 12.47 14.84 -1.02
CA HIS A 256 11.58 15.34 -2.07
C HIS A 256 12.34 16.31 -2.98
N VAL A 257 12.51 15.97 -4.26
CA VAL A 257 13.29 16.77 -5.20
C VAL A 257 12.41 17.23 -6.36
N VAL A 258 12.50 18.51 -6.71
CA VAL A 258 11.77 19.09 -7.85
C VAL A 258 12.75 19.76 -8.81
N ASP A 259 12.82 19.27 -10.04
CA ASP A 259 13.51 19.96 -11.15
C ASP A 259 12.62 21.09 -11.68
N LEU A 260 12.82 22.31 -11.17
CA LEU A 260 11.99 23.46 -11.57
C LEU A 260 12.22 23.81 -13.04
N ASN A 261 13.48 23.91 -13.49
CA ASN A 261 13.76 24.16 -14.91
C ASN A 261 13.08 23.10 -15.79
N GLY A 262 13.11 21.83 -15.36
CA GLY A 262 12.49 20.75 -16.09
C GLY A 262 10.96 20.79 -16.10
N ALA A 263 10.33 21.21 -15.00
CA ALA A 263 8.89 21.42 -14.94
C ALA A 263 8.40 22.40 -16.02
N PHE A 264 9.13 23.50 -16.21
CA PHE A 264 8.84 24.50 -17.24
C PHE A 264 9.25 24.04 -18.65
N ALA A 265 10.45 23.48 -18.81
CA ALA A 265 10.98 23.05 -20.11
C ALA A 265 10.30 21.77 -20.66
N GLY A 266 9.65 20.99 -19.80
CA GLY A 266 9.02 19.72 -20.17
C GLY A 266 9.97 18.55 -20.35
N ARG A 267 11.23 18.71 -19.93
CA ARG A 267 12.29 17.70 -19.92
C ARG A 267 13.27 18.05 -18.81
N SER A 268 13.89 17.06 -18.16
CA SER A 268 14.85 17.34 -17.09
C SER A 268 15.99 18.23 -17.57
N ALA A 269 16.33 19.23 -16.76
CA ALA A 269 17.30 20.27 -17.05
C ALA A 269 18.40 20.38 -15.98
N ASN A 270 18.22 19.74 -14.82
CA ASN A 270 19.19 19.73 -13.72
C ASN A 270 19.87 18.36 -13.54
N THR A 271 20.32 17.74 -14.64
CA THR A 271 20.81 16.34 -14.64
C THR A 271 21.95 16.12 -13.65
N GLU A 272 23.01 16.93 -13.70
CA GLU A 272 24.18 16.79 -12.83
C GLU A 272 23.83 16.98 -11.34
N ALA A 273 22.95 17.93 -11.03
CA ALA A 273 22.46 18.16 -9.67
C ALA A 273 21.69 16.95 -9.12
N ILE A 274 20.80 16.36 -9.94
CA ILE A 274 20.01 15.18 -9.55
C ILE A 274 20.94 13.97 -9.37
N GLU A 275 21.91 13.76 -10.26
CA GLU A 275 22.90 12.69 -10.14
C GLU A 275 23.77 12.86 -8.89
N SER A 276 24.15 14.09 -8.55
CA SER A 276 24.85 14.40 -7.30
C SER A 276 24.02 14.06 -6.07
N ILE A 277 22.72 14.36 -6.07
CA ILE A 277 21.80 13.95 -4.98
C ILE A 277 21.75 12.42 -4.87
N ILE A 278 21.55 11.71 -5.98
CA ILE A 278 21.45 10.24 -6.00
C ILE A 278 22.74 9.61 -5.46
N ALA A 279 23.91 10.08 -5.89
CA ALA A 279 25.20 9.55 -5.45
C ALA A 279 25.43 9.69 -3.94
N ASN A 280 24.69 10.59 -3.30
CA ASN A 280 24.80 10.92 -1.88
C ASN A 280 23.61 10.51 -1.03
N ALA A 281 22.56 9.98 -1.65
CA ALA A 281 21.35 9.58 -0.97
C ALA A 281 21.47 8.12 -0.49
N SER A 282 21.48 7.93 0.83
CA SER A 282 21.29 6.62 1.46
C SER A 282 19.82 6.29 1.78
N VAL A 283 18.92 7.24 1.51
CA VAL A 283 17.47 7.14 1.71
C VAL A 283 16.72 7.30 0.39
N PRO A 284 15.46 6.84 0.28
CA PRO A 284 14.68 6.99 -0.94
C PRO A 284 14.49 8.45 -1.37
N VAL A 285 14.58 8.67 -2.68
CA VAL A 285 14.39 9.99 -3.32
C VAL A 285 13.18 9.93 -4.24
N GLN A 286 12.30 10.92 -4.13
CA GLN A 286 11.25 11.17 -5.12
C GLN A 286 11.55 12.40 -5.97
N LEU A 287 11.38 12.28 -7.28
CA LEU A 287 11.72 13.32 -8.24
C LEU A 287 10.49 13.77 -9.05
N GLY A 288 10.20 15.07 -9.03
CA GLY A 288 9.25 15.73 -9.94
C GLY A 288 9.96 16.70 -10.89
N GLY A 289 9.25 17.10 -11.96
CA GLY A 289 9.72 18.13 -12.90
C GLY A 289 10.18 17.57 -14.25
N GLY A 290 9.43 17.86 -15.31
CA GLY A 290 9.83 17.57 -16.70
C GLY A 290 9.67 16.11 -17.16
N LEU A 291 8.95 15.27 -16.43
CA LEU A 291 8.70 13.87 -16.79
C LEU A 291 7.43 13.75 -17.63
N ARG A 292 7.57 13.68 -18.96
CA ARG A 292 6.44 13.74 -19.92
C ARG A 292 6.30 12.52 -20.82
N ASP A 293 7.21 11.55 -20.71
CA ASP A 293 7.21 10.32 -21.51
C ASP A 293 7.82 9.15 -20.71
N LEU A 294 7.63 7.92 -21.21
CA LEU A 294 8.10 6.71 -20.54
C LEU A 294 9.63 6.60 -20.50
N ASP A 295 10.31 7.14 -21.51
CA ASP A 295 11.77 7.07 -21.61
C ASP A 295 12.42 7.92 -20.51
N SER A 296 11.95 9.14 -20.30
CA SER A 296 12.41 10.03 -19.21
C SER A 296 12.08 9.48 -17.83
N ILE A 297 10.90 8.89 -17.65
CA ILE A 297 10.52 8.19 -16.41
C ILE A 297 11.48 7.02 -16.15
N GLY A 298 11.66 6.14 -17.13
CA GLY A 298 12.53 4.96 -17.03
C GLY A 298 13.98 5.34 -16.77
N LYS A 299 14.50 6.39 -17.43
CA LYS A 299 15.86 6.91 -17.23
C LYS A 299 16.12 7.18 -15.75
N TRP A 300 15.28 7.99 -15.10
CA TRP A 300 15.52 8.39 -13.71
C TRP A 300 15.30 7.26 -12.72
N LEU A 301 14.29 6.43 -12.95
CA LEU A 301 14.05 5.24 -12.13
C LEU A 301 15.24 4.26 -12.20
N ASN A 302 15.88 4.11 -13.36
CA ASN A 302 17.06 3.28 -13.52
C ASN A 302 18.32 3.93 -12.94
N ALA A 303 18.39 5.26 -12.91
CA ALA A 303 19.51 6.00 -12.34
C ALA A 303 19.57 5.95 -10.80
N GLY A 304 18.49 5.54 -10.13
CA GLY A 304 18.43 5.42 -8.67
C GLY A 304 17.28 6.17 -7.99
N ILE A 305 16.48 6.93 -8.75
CA ILE A 305 15.27 7.56 -8.20
C ILE A 305 14.28 6.47 -7.77
N SER A 306 13.81 6.58 -6.53
CA SER A 306 12.91 5.61 -5.92
C SER A 306 11.48 5.78 -6.45
N ARG A 307 11.00 7.03 -6.58
CA ARG A 307 9.70 7.33 -7.17
C ARG A 307 9.73 8.57 -8.06
N VAL A 308 8.96 8.56 -9.14
CA VAL A 308 8.73 9.75 -9.97
C VAL A 308 7.39 10.40 -9.63
N ILE A 309 7.34 11.72 -9.72
CA ILE A 309 6.14 12.53 -9.46
C ILE A 309 5.60 13.04 -10.79
N LEU A 310 4.40 12.60 -11.14
CA LEU A 310 3.68 13.05 -12.33
C LEU A 310 2.64 14.09 -11.91
N GLY A 311 2.94 15.37 -12.18
CA GLY A 311 2.06 16.50 -11.87
C GLY A 311 1.09 16.80 -13.02
N SER A 312 1.32 17.89 -13.74
CA SER A 312 0.44 18.35 -14.84
C SER A 312 0.16 17.29 -15.92
N ILE A 313 1.11 16.39 -16.19
CA ILE A 313 0.92 15.31 -17.17
C ILE A 313 -0.17 14.32 -16.74
N ALA A 314 -0.44 14.20 -15.43
CA ALA A 314 -1.47 13.34 -14.89
C ALA A 314 -2.89 13.77 -15.30
N VAL A 315 -3.08 15.07 -15.50
CA VAL A 315 -4.33 15.64 -16.04
C VAL A 315 -4.36 15.54 -17.56
N LYS A 316 -3.25 15.90 -18.22
CA LYS A 316 -3.19 16.03 -19.68
C LYS A 316 -3.13 14.69 -20.42
N ASN A 317 -2.49 13.69 -19.82
CA ASN A 317 -2.27 12.37 -20.41
C ASN A 317 -2.37 11.25 -19.35
N PRO A 318 -3.59 10.93 -18.90
CA PRO A 318 -3.80 9.87 -17.90
C PRO A 318 -3.37 8.48 -18.39
N GLU A 319 -3.35 8.23 -19.70
CA GLU A 319 -2.87 6.95 -20.25
C GLU A 319 -1.36 6.76 -20.04
N LEU A 320 -0.56 7.82 -20.13
CA LEU A 320 0.85 7.75 -19.76
C LEU A 320 1.02 7.34 -18.30
N VAL A 321 0.20 7.88 -17.39
CA VAL A 321 0.26 7.51 -15.97
C VAL A 321 -0.05 6.03 -15.79
N ARG A 322 -1.13 5.52 -16.41
CA ARG A 322 -1.49 4.10 -16.36
C ARG A 322 -0.36 3.21 -16.87
N GLU A 323 0.22 3.56 -17.99
CA GLU A 323 1.29 2.79 -18.60
C GLU A 323 2.58 2.84 -17.75
N ALA A 324 2.92 4.00 -17.19
CA ALA A 324 4.04 4.15 -16.26
C ALA A 324 3.83 3.31 -14.99
N CYS A 325 2.64 3.34 -14.40
CA CYS A 325 2.30 2.51 -13.23
C CYS A 325 2.36 1.01 -13.55
N ARG A 326 1.96 0.60 -14.76
CA ARG A 326 2.05 -0.78 -15.22
C ARG A 326 3.50 -1.25 -15.39
N LEU A 327 4.36 -0.41 -15.96
CA LEU A 327 5.78 -0.71 -16.18
C LEU A 327 6.61 -0.60 -14.89
N PHE A 328 6.24 0.32 -13.99
CA PHE A 328 6.99 0.65 -12.78
C PHE A 328 6.07 0.65 -11.54
N PRO A 329 5.52 -0.51 -11.14
CA PRO A 329 4.56 -0.59 -10.04
C PRO A 329 5.17 -0.11 -8.72
N GLY A 330 4.44 0.73 -7.99
CA GLY A 330 4.89 1.32 -6.71
C GLY A 330 5.92 2.44 -6.83
N ARG A 331 6.31 2.83 -8.05
CA ARG A 331 7.39 3.82 -8.33
C ARG A 331 6.85 5.14 -8.90
N VAL A 332 5.53 5.30 -9.06
CA VAL A 332 4.89 6.48 -9.65
C VAL A 332 3.96 7.11 -8.62
N VAL A 333 4.05 8.43 -8.44
CA VAL A 333 3.22 9.23 -7.50
C VAL A 333 2.56 10.35 -8.29
N ALA A 334 1.30 10.67 -7.99
CA ALA A 334 0.64 11.81 -8.59
C ALA A 334 0.85 13.08 -7.76
N GLY A 335 1.28 14.17 -8.41
CA GLY A 335 1.27 15.50 -7.82
C GLY A 335 -0.03 16.23 -8.18
N ILE A 336 -0.85 16.55 -7.18
CA ILE A 336 -2.11 17.27 -7.36
C ILE A 336 -1.99 18.63 -6.69
N ASP A 337 -1.82 19.63 -7.53
CA ASP A 337 -1.83 21.03 -7.14
C ASP A 337 -3.25 21.55 -7.25
N ALA A 338 -3.77 22.13 -6.16
CA ALA A 338 -5.12 22.63 -6.07
C ALA A 338 -5.15 24.08 -5.59
N ARG A 339 -6.15 24.81 -6.06
CA ARG A 339 -6.53 26.13 -5.56
C ARG A 339 -7.99 26.09 -5.15
N SER A 340 -8.25 26.18 -3.84
CA SER A 340 -9.61 26.15 -3.31
C SER A 340 -10.40 24.90 -3.76
N GLY A 341 -9.76 23.74 -3.71
CA GLY A 341 -10.34 22.44 -4.06
C GLY A 341 -10.37 22.09 -5.55
N GLN A 342 -10.00 23.02 -6.43
CA GLN A 342 -9.98 22.82 -7.88
C GLN A 342 -8.55 22.59 -8.38
N VAL A 343 -8.38 21.66 -9.33
CA VAL A 343 -7.07 21.32 -9.90
C VAL A 343 -6.50 22.51 -10.65
N ALA A 344 -5.27 22.89 -10.30
CA ALA A 344 -4.46 23.85 -11.03
C ALA A 344 -3.51 23.14 -12.00
N THR A 345 -3.36 23.70 -13.20
CA THR A 345 -2.47 23.18 -14.25
C THR A 345 -1.54 24.28 -14.77
N GLU A 346 -0.64 23.95 -15.70
CA GLU A 346 0.32 24.88 -16.32
C GLU A 346 1.16 25.67 -15.30
N GLY A 347 1.80 24.99 -14.34
CA GLY A 347 2.65 25.66 -13.36
C GLY A 347 1.89 26.68 -12.50
N TRP A 348 0.61 26.39 -12.20
CA TRP A 348 -0.29 27.16 -11.36
C TRP A 348 -0.97 28.37 -12.04
N ALA A 349 -0.81 28.50 -13.36
CA ALA A 349 -1.40 29.58 -14.13
C ALA A 349 -2.91 29.39 -14.39
N GLU A 350 -3.36 28.15 -14.63
CA GLU A 350 -4.74 27.85 -15.00
C GLU A 350 -5.45 27.01 -13.92
N THR A 351 -6.70 27.34 -13.59
CA THR A 351 -7.55 26.54 -12.70
C THR A 351 -8.62 25.86 -13.54
N SER A 352 -8.68 24.53 -13.48
CA SER A 352 -9.69 23.74 -14.18
C SER A 352 -10.99 23.63 -13.38
N GLU A 353 -12.07 23.15 -14.00
CA GLU A 353 -13.33 22.85 -13.29
C GLU A 353 -13.27 21.53 -12.49
N MET A 354 -12.22 20.71 -12.70
CA MET A 354 -12.06 19.41 -12.05
C MET A 354 -11.68 19.57 -10.58
N LYS A 355 -12.39 18.84 -9.71
CA LYS A 355 -12.07 18.79 -8.29
C LYS A 355 -10.79 18.00 -8.04
N ALA A 356 -9.97 18.45 -7.11
CA ALA A 356 -8.73 17.77 -6.74
C ALA A 356 -8.98 16.32 -6.29
N VAL A 357 -10.00 16.10 -5.46
CA VAL A 357 -10.40 14.76 -4.98
C VAL A 357 -10.77 13.83 -6.14
N GLU A 358 -11.47 14.35 -7.15
CA GLU A 358 -11.84 13.57 -8.33
C GLU A 358 -10.60 13.14 -9.13
N LEU A 359 -9.63 14.05 -9.31
CA LEU A 359 -8.36 13.70 -9.92
C LEU A 359 -7.61 12.65 -9.08
N GLY A 360 -7.61 12.79 -7.75
CA GLY A 360 -7.01 11.81 -6.84
C GLY A 360 -7.55 10.40 -7.05
N GLN A 361 -8.87 10.26 -7.16
CA GLN A 361 -9.53 8.97 -7.43
C GLN A 361 -9.12 8.40 -8.79
N ARG A 362 -9.10 9.23 -9.84
CA ARG A 362 -8.64 8.81 -11.17
C ARG A 362 -7.18 8.35 -11.16
N MET A 363 -6.33 8.99 -10.36
CA MET A 363 -4.91 8.62 -10.25
C MET A 363 -4.73 7.33 -9.46
N GLN A 364 -5.51 7.14 -8.39
CA GLN A 364 -5.57 5.85 -7.69
C GLN A 364 -5.98 4.72 -8.64
N ASP A 365 -7.02 4.94 -9.47
CA ASP A 365 -7.44 3.96 -10.47
C ASP A 365 -6.38 3.71 -11.55
N ALA A 366 -5.50 4.68 -11.81
CA ALA A 366 -4.35 4.52 -12.68
C ALA A 366 -3.18 3.75 -12.04
N GLY A 367 -3.23 3.50 -10.72
CA GLY A 367 -2.26 2.68 -10.00
C GLY A 367 -1.09 3.46 -9.38
N VAL A 368 -1.24 4.77 -9.14
CA VAL A 368 -0.18 5.53 -8.45
C VAL A 368 -0.01 5.05 -7.01
N ALA A 369 1.22 5.12 -6.52
CA ALA A 369 1.60 4.63 -5.20
C ALA A 369 1.17 5.56 -4.05
N ALA A 370 0.99 6.85 -4.34
CA ALA A 370 0.56 7.88 -3.40
C ALA A 370 0.06 9.11 -4.19
N VAL A 371 -0.61 10.01 -3.48
CA VAL A 371 -0.93 11.36 -3.95
C VAL A 371 -0.20 12.39 -3.10
N ILE A 372 0.53 13.29 -3.74
CA ILE A 372 1.02 14.52 -3.12
C ILE A 372 -0.03 15.59 -3.36
N PHE A 373 -0.61 16.13 -2.30
CA PHE A 373 -1.63 17.17 -2.40
C PHE A 373 -1.05 18.50 -1.94
N THR A 374 -1.08 19.50 -2.83
CA THR A 374 -0.58 20.86 -2.55
C THR A 374 -1.72 21.87 -2.67
N GLU A 375 -2.04 22.58 -1.59
CA GLU A 375 -2.86 23.80 -1.70
C GLU A 375 -1.97 24.99 -2.05
N ILE A 376 -1.96 25.35 -3.32
CA ILE A 376 -0.96 26.28 -3.89
C ILE A 376 -1.11 27.71 -3.38
N SER A 377 -2.31 28.10 -2.92
CA SER A 377 -2.51 29.44 -2.33
C SER A 377 -1.76 29.63 -1.01
N ARG A 378 -1.35 28.54 -0.36
CA ARG A 378 -0.61 28.52 0.91
C ARG A 378 0.88 28.22 0.73
N ASP A 379 1.31 27.70 -0.42
CA ASP A 379 2.70 27.29 -0.58
C ASP A 379 3.68 28.47 -0.52
N GLY A 380 4.76 28.29 0.24
CA GLY A 380 5.75 29.33 0.53
C GLY A 380 5.25 30.51 1.38
N MET A 381 3.96 30.53 1.78
CA MET A 381 3.35 31.59 2.59
C MET A 381 3.56 31.40 4.10
N LEU A 382 3.92 30.18 4.53
CA LEU A 382 4.22 29.84 5.93
C LEU A 382 3.00 30.04 6.86
N THR A 383 1.78 29.89 6.32
CA THR A 383 0.48 30.12 6.99
C THR A 383 -0.26 28.83 7.39
N GLY A 384 0.39 27.69 7.27
CA GLY A 384 -0.15 26.37 7.59
C GLY A 384 -0.75 25.67 6.38
N ILE A 385 -0.72 24.34 6.42
CA ILE A 385 -1.34 23.45 5.41
C ILE A 385 -2.86 23.58 5.48
N ASP A 386 -3.53 23.37 4.35
CA ASP A 386 -4.96 23.16 4.34
C ASP A 386 -5.33 21.76 4.85
N ILE A 387 -5.51 21.65 6.17
CA ILE A 387 -5.78 20.38 6.83
C ILE A 387 -7.11 19.77 6.38
N GLU A 388 -8.15 20.60 6.17
CA GLU A 388 -9.47 20.10 5.75
C GLU A 388 -9.40 19.48 4.37
N GLN A 389 -8.85 20.19 3.37
CA GLN A 389 -8.74 19.66 2.02
C GLN A 389 -7.80 18.43 1.95
N THR A 390 -6.74 18.43 2.75
CA THR A 390 -5.84 17.26 2.86
C THR A 390 -6.56 16.05 3.46
N ALA A 391 -7.37 16.26 4.51
CA ALA A 391 -8.16 15.21 5.13
C ALA A 391 -9.27 14.69 4.20
N ASP A 392 -9.92 15.57 3.44
CA ASP A 392 -10.92 15.21 2.43
C ASP A 392 -10.31 14.32 1.34
N MET A 393 -9.12 14.69 0.84
CA MET A 393 -8.37 13.86 -0.10
C MET A 393 -8.04 12.49 0.52
N ALA A 394 -7.46 12.47 1.72
CA ALA A 394 -7.06 11.24 2.39
C ALA A 394 -8.24 10.30 2.70
N ASN A 395 -9.41 10.84 3.01
CA ASN A 395 -10.63 10.06 3.25
C ASN A 395 -11.30 9.55 1.97
N ALA A 396 -11.04 10.20 0.84
CA ALA A 396 -11.57 9.79 -0.47
C ALA A 396 -10.71 8.72 -1.17
N LEU A 397 -9.48 8.49 -0.69
CA LEU A 397 -8.52 7.56 -1.27
C LEU A 397 -8.21 6.39 -0.32
N SER A 398 -7.79 5.27 -0.89
CA SER A 398 -7.21 4.12 -0.19
C SER A 398 -5.69 4.08 -0.27
N ILE A 399 -5.08 5.01 -1.02
CA ILE A 399 -3.63 5.17 -1.13
C ILE A 399 -3.13 6.33 -0.25
N PRO A 400 -1.85 6.33 0.14
CA PRO A 400 -1.27 7.38 0.97
C PRO A 400 -1.41 8.78 0.37
N VAL A 401 -1.71 9.76 1.22
CA VAL A 401 -1.68 11.19 0.92
C VAL A 401 -0.51 11.86 1.65
N ILE A 402 0.30 12.59 0.89
CA ILE A 402 1.41 13.40 1.39
C ILE A 402 1.00 14.86 1.29
N ALA A 403 0.91 15.53 2.44
CA ALA A 403 0.52 16.91 2.54
C ALA A 403 1.64 17.85 2.06
N SER A 404 1.31 18.91 1.32
CA SER A 404 2.26 19.90 0.85
C SER A 404 1.64 21.31 0.86
N GLY A 405 2.50 22.32 0.98
CA GLY A 405 2.11 23.73 0.89
C GLY A 405 1.77 24.38 2.24
N GLY A 406 2.63 25.30 2.68
CA GLY A 406 2.29 26.25 3.76
C GLY A 406 2.85 25.95 5.15
N VAL A 407 3.57 24.85 5.37
CA VAL A 407 4.27 24.59 6.64
C VAL A 407 5.19 25.76 6.99
N GLY A 408 5.16 26.21 8.25
CA GLY A 408 5.76 27.49 8.66
C GLY A 408 6.32 27.52 10.07
N ASN A 409 5.73 26.74 10.99
CA ASN A 409 6.14 26.55 12.37
C ASN A 409 5.83 25.09 12.79
N LEU A 410 6.21 24.75 14.02
CA LEU A 410 5.98 23.42 14.59
C LEU A 410 4.49 23.15 14.85
N GLU A 411 3.71 24.18 15.21
CA GLU A 411 2.27 24.09 15.46
C GLU A 411 1.50 23.58 14.23
N HIS A 412 1.93 23.96 13.01
CA HIS A 412 1.37 23.43 11.78
C HIS A 412 1.56 21.91 11.63
N LEU A 413 2.71 21.37 12.09
CA LEU A 413 3.00 19.93 12.07
C LEU A 413 2.20 19.18 13.13
N GLU A 414 2.06 19.77 14.33
CA GLU A 414 1.21 19.23 15.40
C GLU A 414 -0.26 19.15 14.96
N ALA A 415 -0.76 20.21 14.31
CA ALA A 415 -2.12 20.26 13.79
C ALA A 415 -2.35 19.20 12.70
N LEU A 416 -1.38 18.99 11.80
CA LEU A 416 -1.44 17.93 10.80
C LEU A 416 -1.45 16.54 11.45
N ARG A 417 -0.57 16.30 12.43
CA ARG A 417 -0.55 15.04 13.20
C ARG A 417 -1.89 14.79 13.89
N ALA A 418 -2.48 15.80 14.52
CA ALA A 418 -3.79 15.67 15.15
C ALA A 418 -4.89 15.29 14.13
N ALA A 419 -4.81 15.82 12.90
CA ALA A 419 -5.77 15.52 11.84
C ALA A 419 -5.73 14.04 11.38
N THR A 420 -4.61 13.34 11.56
CA THR A 420 -4.51 11.90 11.22
C THR A 420 -5.52 11.05 11.98
N ALA A 421 -5.97 11.49 13.15
CA ALA A 421 -6.99 10.78 13.94
C ALA A 421 -8.33 10.65 13.18
N ARG A 422 -8.64 11.59 12.28
CA ARG A 422 -9.85 11.57 11.43
C ARG A 422 -9.57 11.30 9.95
N ALA A 423 -8.30 11.24 9.57
CA ALA A 423 -7.84 11.03 8.20
C ALA A 423 -6.54 10.22 8.22
N PRO A 424 -6.59 8.92 8.55
CA PRO A 424 -5.40 8.08 8.73
C PRO A 424 -4.61 7.86 7.43
N GLY A 425 -5.20 8.15 6.27
CA GLY A 425 -4.51 8.11 4.97
C GLY A 425 -3.49 9.24 4.77
N ILE A 426 -3.42 10.22 5.67
CA ILE A 426 -2.32 11.19 5.70
C ILE A 426 -1.09 10.48 6.27
N GLU A 427 -0.07 10.26 5.44
CA GLU A 427 1.13 9.48 5.82
C GLU A 427 2.42 10.31 5.82
N GLY A 428 2.36 11.55 5.36
CA GLY A 428 3.52 12.42 5.43
C GLY A 428 3.26 13.86 5.04
N VAL A 429 4.33 14.63 5.11
CA VAL A 429 4.33 16.07 4.88
C VAL A 429 5.60 16.53 4.20
N ILE A 430 5.48 17.35 3.17
CA ILE A 430 6.61 18.01 2.52
C ILE A 430 6.88 19.34 3.22
N VAL A 431 8.13 19.53 3.62
CA VAL A 431 8.59 20.76 4.28
C VAL A 431 9.77 21.32 3.50
N GLY A 432 9.59 22.50 2.90
CA GLY A 432 10.65 23.21 2.17
C GLY A 432 11.13 24.43 2.94
N ARG A 433 10.63 25.60 2.55
CA ARG A 433 11.08 26.92 3.03
C ARG A 433 11.27 27.03 4.56
N ALA A 434 10.37 26.47 5.36
CA ALA A 434 10.44 26.60 6.81
C ALA A 434 11.71 25.98 7.43
N LEU A 435 12.24 24.91 6.82
CA LEU A 435 13.50 24.30 7.25
C LEU A 435 14.70 25.17 6.85
N TYR A 436 14.72 25.65 5.60
CA TYR A 436 15.80 26.51 5.11
C TYR A 436 15.88 27.86 5.83
N ASP A 437 14.73 28.46 6.15
CA ASP A 437 14.65 29.72 6.90
C ASP A 437 14.92 29.53 8.41
N GLY A 438 15.21 28.31 8.88
CA GLY A 438 15.47 27.98 10.28
C GLY A 438 14.28 28.22 11.22
N ARG A 439 13.06 28.30 10.66
CA ARG A 439 11.83 28.57 11.43
C ARG A 439 11.33 27.35 12.20
N ILE A 440 11.75 26.18 11.77
CA ILE A 440 11.45 24.90 12.40
C ILE A 440 12.78 24.20 12.62
N ASP A 441 13.07 23.81 13.86
CA ASP A 441 14.14 22.88 14.14
C ASP A 441 13.76 21.50 13.59
N LEU A 442 14.64 20.91 12.78
CA LEU A 442 14.35 19.64 12.12
C LEU A 442 14.21 18.48 13.13
N GLY A 443 15.02 18.48 14.20
CA GLY A 443 14.93 17.47 15.25
C GLY A 443 13.61 17.55 16.02
N GLU A 444 13.11 18.75 16.27
CA GLU A 444 11.75 18.98 16.81
C GLU A 444 10.67 18.53 15.84
N ALA A 445 10.78 18.87 14.56
CA ALA A 445 9.81 18.45 13.55
C ALA A 445 9.69 16.92 13.47
N LEU A 446 10.82 16.21 13.43
CA LEU A 446 10.86 14.75 13.40
C LEU A 446 10.23 14.15 14.67
N ARG A 447 10.50 14.73 15.86
CA ARG A 447 9.86 14.30 17.12
C ARG A 447 8.36 14.55 17.16
N VAL A 448 7.91 15.68 16.62
CA VAL A 448 6.47 16.00 16.54
C VAL A 448 5.75 15.06 15.60
N LEU A 449 6.43 14.59 14.54
CA LEU A 449 5.83 13.69 13.55
C LEU A 449 6.02 12.19 13.88
N SER A 450 6.92 11.82 14.79
CA SER A 450 7.02 10.48 15.36
C SER A 450 5.95 10.20 16.42
#